data_AF-A0A8T4KSX8-F1
#
_entry.id   AF-A0A8T4KSX8-F1
#
_cell.length_a   1.000
_cell.length_b   1.000
_cell.length_c   1.000
_cell.angle_alpha   90.00
_cell.angle_beta   90.00
_cell.angle_gamma   90.00
#
_symmetry.space_group_name_H-M   'P 1'
#
loop_
_entity.id
_entity.type
_entity.pdbx_description
1 polymer ?
#
loop_
_entity_poly.entity_id
_entity_poly.type
_entity_poly.pdbx_seq_one_letter_code
_entity_poly.pdbx_strand_id
1 'polypeptide(L)'
;MEKKKNAAGQKKEGLDLDKHDSSTIKFVSMTEKSVKIIELENKLVFIVDRKSSKEEIKKAIKQTFDVDAEEIKTCIDQKGRKKAFVKFKDPGMAGEIAMRLGVI
;
A
#
# COMPACT_ATOMS: atom_id res chain seq x y z
N MET A 1 -0.86 30.31 -43.26
CA MET A 1 -0.61 28.90 -42.95
C MET A 1 -0.03 28.94 -41.54
N GLU A 2 -0.79 28.68 -40.48
CA GLU A 2 -1.32 27.36 -40.13
C GLU A 2 -2.57 27.53 -39.25
N LYS A 3 -3.67 26.91 -39.66
CA LYS A 3 -4.88 26.72 -38.83
C LYS A 3 -4.96 25.24 -38.47
N LYS A 4 -4.93 24.90 -37.17
CA LYS A 4 -5.65 23.76 -36.53
C LYS A 4 -5.82 24.13 -35.05
N LYS A 5 -6.98 24.60 -34.55
CA LYS A 5 -8.24 23.90 -34.19
C LYS A 5 -8.11 22.78 -33.13
N ASN A 6 -8.71 23.09 -31.97
CA ASN A 6 -9.51 22.25 -31.06
C ASN A 6 -8.72 21.21 -30.22
N ALA A 7 -9.11 20.82 -29.00
CA ALA A 7 -10.39 20.90 -28.29
C ALA A 7 -10.19 20.71 -26.77
N ALA A 8 -11.27 20.96 -26.03
CA ALA A 8 -11.59 20.43 -24.70
C ALA A 8 -10.88 21.08 -23.51
N GLY A 9 -11.53 22.13 -22.99
CA GLY A 9 -11.48 22.38 -21.56
C GLY A 9 -11.99 21.18 -20.78
N GLN A 10 -11.43 20.97 -19.60
CA GLN A 10 -12.08 20.23 -18.53
C GLN A 10 -12.03 21.09 -17.28
N LYS A 11 -13.15 21.80 -17.04
CA LYS A 11 -13.65 21.98 -15.68
C LYS A 11 -14.12 20.61 -15.21
N LYS A 12 -13.63 20.16 -14.06
CA LYS A 12 -14.36 19.32 -13.10
C LYS A 12 -14.06 19.96 -11.75
N GLU A 13 -14.92 20.85 -11.27
CA GLU A 13 -16.07 20.50 -10.42
C GLU A 13 -15.65 19.54 -9.30
N GLY A 14 -15.47 20.14 -8.11
CA GLY A 14 -15.45 19.56 -6.78
C GLY A 14 -14.86 18.16 -6.62
N LEU A 15 -13.64 18.07 -6.09
CA LEU A 15 -13.30 16.91 -5.28
C LEU A 15 -13.42 17.33 -3.82
N ASP A 16 -14.54 16.97 -3.20
CA ASP A 16 -14.70 16.89 -1.74
C ASP A 16 -13.45 16.20 -1.17
N LEU A 17 -12.60 16.98 -0.50
CA LEU A 17 -11.34 16.54 0.11
C LEU A 17 -11.53 16.00 1.54
N ASP A 18 -12.76 15.66 1.93
CA ASP A 18 -13.13 15.25 3.28
C ASP A 18 -13.28 13.73 3.47
N LYS A 19 -12.30 12.96 2.97
CA LYS A 19 -12.08 11.55 3.42
C LYS A 19 -10.60 11.17 3.56
N HIS A 20 -9.74 12.12 3.92
CA HIS A 20 -8.40 11.76 4.40
C HIS A 20 -8.45 11.59 5.91
N ASP A 21 -8.82 10.40 6.38
CA ASP A 21 -8.41 9.80 7.68
C ASP A 21 -9.18 8.49 7.95
N SER A 22 -9.27 7.62 6.94
CA SER A 22 -9.54 6.21 7.19
C SER A 22 -8.20 5.49 7.07
N SER A 23 -7.47 5.34 8.19
CA SER A 23 -6.15 4.69 8.24
C SER A 23 -6.14 3.41 7.38
N THR A 24 -5.55 3.53 6.18
CA THR A 24 -5.56 2.47 5.16
C THR A 24 -4.81 1.24 5.66
N ILE A 25 -3.77 1.46 6.47
CA ILE A 25 -2.99 0.42 7.13
C ILE A 25 -3.45 0.35 8.59
N LYS A 26 -3.83 -0.83 9.07
CA LYS A 26 -4.29 -1.06 10.45
C LYS A 26 -3.16 -1.56 11.34
N PHE A 27 -2.52 -2.67 10.96
CA PHE A 27 -1.38 -3.25 11.68
C PHE A 27 -0.63 -4.26 10.81
N VAL A 28 0.57 -4.63 11.23
CA VAL A 28 1.38 -5.68 10.59
C VAL A 28 0.99 -7.05 11.13
N SER A 29 0.84 -8.03 10.26
CA SER A 29 0.57 -9.41 10.63
C SER A 29 1.88 -10.15 10.93
N MET A 30 2.18 -10.36 12.21
CA MET A 30 3.29 -11.23 12.63
C MET A 30 2.80 -12.62 13.00
N THR A 31 2.81 -13.51 12.02
CA THR A 31 2.67 -14.96 12.23
C THR A 31 3.95 -15.64 11.79
N GLU A 32 4.19 -16.89 12.22
CA GLU A 32 5.37 -17.65 11.77
C GLU A 32 5.50 -17.70 10.25
N LYS A 33 4.37 -17.84 9.54
CA LYS A 33 4.33 -17.74 8.08
C LYS A 33 4.73 -16.36 7.57
N SER A 34 4.35 -15.30 8.26
CA SER A 34 4.68 -13.92 7.85
C SER A 34 6.16 -13.62 8.07
N VAL A 35 6.77 -14.15 9.15
CA VAL A 35 8.22 -14.06 9.38
C VAL A 35 9.00 -14.72 8.24
N LYS A 36 8.62 -15.95 7.84
CA LYS A 36 9.24 -16.64 6.69
C LYS A 36 9.11 -15.84 5.38
N ILE A 37 7.99 -15.14 5.18
CA ILE A 37 7.77 -14.30 3.99
C ILE A 37 8.69 -13.06 4.00
N ILE A 38 8.99 -12.50 5.17
CA ILE A 38 9.93 -11.38 5.32
C ILE A 38 11.33 -11.83 4.92
N GLU A 39 11.79 -12.97 5.45
CA GLU A 39 13.14 -13.50 5.21
C GLU A 39 13.35 -13.99 3.77
N LEU A 40 12.37 -14.73 3.21
CA LEU A 40 12.54 -15.41 1.93
C LEU A 40 12.12 -14.57 0.72
N GLU A 41 11.13 -13.69 0.88
CA GLU A 41 10.49 -13.03 -0.26
C GLU A 41 10.63 -11.49 -0.24
N ASN A 42 11.31 -10.93 0.76
CA ASN A 42 11.39 -9.48 0.99
C ASN A 42 10.00 -8.82 0.99
N LYS A 43 9.05 -9.48 1.65
CA LYS A 43 7.64 -9.07 1.70
C LYS A 43 7.20 -8.85 3.13
N LEU A 44 6.38 -7.83 3.35
CA LEU A 44 5.72 -7.60 4.64
C LEU A 44 4.20 -7.72 4.47
N VAL A 45 3.56 -8.30 5.48
CA VAL A 45 2.12 -8.59 5.46
C VAL A 45 1.40 -7.57 6.33
N PHE A 46 0.60 -6.73 5.69
CA PHE A 46 -0.21 -5.72 6.37
C PHE A 46 -1.68 -6.17 6.43
N ILE A 47 -2.33 -5.85 7.55
CA ILE A 47 -3.79 -5.81 7.62
C ILE A 47 -4.22 -4.39 7.27
N VAL A 48 -5.04 -4.27 6.25
CA VAL A 48 -5.50 -3.00 5.67
C VAL A 48 -7.02 -2.89 5.75
N ASP A 49 -7.56 -1.70 5.48
CA ASP A 49 -8.99 -1.55 5.37
C ASP A 49 -9.57 -2.35 4.18
N ARG A 50 -10.75 -2.93 4.39
CA ARG A 50 -11.39 -3.78 3.39
C ARG A 50 -11.79 -2.98 2.15
N LYS A 51 -12.01 -1.67 2.25
CA LYS A 51 -12.37 -0.81 1.12
C LYS A 51 -11.15 -0.33 0.33
N SER A 52 -9.94 -0.38 0.90
CA SER A 52 -8.73 0.15 0.27
C SER A 52 -8.35 -0.60 -1.01
N SER A 53 -8.10 0.16 -2.07
CA SER A 53 -7.53 -0.28 -3.33
C SER A 53 -6.01 -0.49 -3.23
N LYS A 54 -5.41 -1.20 -4.20
CA LYS A 54 -3.96 -1.41 -4.22
C LYS A 54 -3.17 -0.10 -4.36
N GLU A 55 -3.72 0.87 -5.08
CA GLU A 55 -3.08 2.18 -5.27
C GLU A 55 -3.06 3.00 -3.97
N GLU A 56 -4.16 2.99 -3.21
CA GLU A 56 -4.23 3.62 -1.90
C GLU A 56 -3.26 2.96 -0.91
N ILE A 57 -3.17 1.63 -0.91
CA ILE A 57 -2.20 0.90 -0.08
C ILE A 57 -0.77 1.30 -0.46
N LYS A 58 -0.45 1.42 -1.76
CA LYS A 58 0.87 1.86 -2.22
C LYS A 58 1.21 3.27 -1.73
N LYS A 59 0.27 4.21 -1.86
CA LYS A 59 0.43 5.59 -1.39
C LYS A 59 0.60 5.64 0.12
N ALA A 60 -0.21 4.91 0.87
CA ALA A 60 -0.12 4.85 2.33
C ALA A 60 1.23 4.31 2.80
N ILE A 61 1.73 3.23 2.18
CA ILE A 61 3.04 2.66 2.54
C ILE A 61 4.16 3.65 2.28
N LYS A 62 4.13 4.33 1.12
CA LYS A 62 5.10 5.37 0.79
C LYS A 62 5.06 6.52 1.79
N GLN A 63 3.88 6.97 2.20
CA GLN A 63 3.73 8.06 3.16
C GLN A 63 4.13 7.67 4.59
N THR A 64 3.86 6.43 5.02
CA THR A 64 4.11 5.98 6.40
C THR A 64 5.55 5.54 6.62
N PHE A 65 6.15 4.87 5.64
CA PHE A 65 7.44 4.21 5.79
C PHE A 65 8.54 4.81 4.90
N ASP A 66 8.20 5.76 4.01
CA ASP A 66 9.11 6.38 3.04
C ASP A 66 9.84 5.37 2.14
N VAL A 67 9.15 4.28 1.80
CA VAL A 67 9.68 3.21 0.94
C VAL A 67 8.76 2.95 -0.25
N ASP A 68 9.36 2.55 -1.37
CA ASP A 68 8.63 2.20 -2.58
C ASP A 68 8.33 0.69 -2.63
N ALA A 69 7.04 0.36 -2.81
CA ALA A 69 6.59 -1.00 -3.05
C ALA A 69 6.74 -1.38 -4.54
N GLU A 70 7.35 -2.54 -4.79
CA GLU A 70 7.47 -3.17 -6.10
C GLU A 70 6.14 -3.81 -6.52
N GLU A 71 5.59 -4.68 -5.66
CA GLU A 71 4.38 -5.46 -5.95
C GLU A 71 3.46 -5.49 -4.74
N ILE A 72 2.15 -5.33 -4.97
CA ILE A 72 1.12 -5.47 -3.92
C ILE A 72 0.10 -6.54 -4.34
N LYS A 73 0.01 -7.59 -3.52
CA LYS A 73 -1.01 -8.65 -3.62
C LYS A 73 -1.94 -8.55 -2.43
N THR A 74 -3.23 -8.69 -2.64
CA THR A 74 -4.23 -8.58 -1.57
C THR A 74 -5.12 -9.80 -1.55
N CYS A 75 -5.49 -10.29 -0.37
CA CYS A 75 -6.51 -11.32 -0.20
C CYS A 75 -7.41 -10.99 1.00
N ILE A 76 -8.57 -11.63 1.08
CA ILE A 76 -9.46 -11.56 2.25
C ILE A 76 -9.21 -12.83 3.09
N ASP A 77 -8.91 -12.64 4.37
CA ASP A 77 -8.73 -13.71 5.33
C ASP A 77 -10.08 -14.29 5.77
N GLN A 78 -10.09 -15.50 6.32
CA GLN A 78 -11.30 -16.15 6.86
C GLN A 78 -12.00 -15.29 7.95
N LYS A 79 -11.25 -14.44 8.64
CA LYS A 79 -11.79 -13.46 9.61
C LYS A 79 -12.40 -12.20 8.97
N GLY A 80 -12.52 -12.15 7.64
CA GLY A 80 -13.08 -11.01 6.89
C GLY A 80 -12.17 -9.79 6.78
N ARG A 81 -10.90 -9.90 7.21
CA ARG A 81 -9.89 -8.83 7.14
C ARG A 81 -9.17 -8.87 5.80
N LYS A 82 -8.84 -7.71 5.22
CA LYS A 82 -8.00 -7.64 4.02
C LYS A 82 -6.52 -7.71 4.41
N LYS A 83 -5.82 -8.70 3.88
CA LYS A 83 -4.36 -8.86 3.94
C LYS A 83 -3.74 -8.27 2.69
N ALA A 84 -2.68 -7.50 2.85
CA ALA A 84 -1.85 -6.99 1.77
C ALA A 84 -0.43 -7.54 1.95
N PHE A 85 0.04 -8.31 0.97
CA PHE A 85 1.41 -8.75 0.82
C PHE A 85 2.12 -7.72 -0.04
N VAL A 86 3.09 -7.04 0.55
CA VAL A 86 3.79 -5.93 -0.08
C VAL A 86 5.23 -6.34 -0.24
N LYS A 87 5.68 -6.41 -1.49
CA LYS A 87 7.09 -6.62 -1.85
C LYS A 87 7.76 -5.27 -1.98
N PHE A 88 8.90 -5.08 -1.33
CA PHE A 88 9.68 -3.86 -1.44
C PHE A 88 10.72 -3.98 -2.55
N LYS A 89 11.07 -2.83 -3.13
CA LYS A 89 12.01 -2.74 -4.24
C LYS A 89 13.44 -3.08 -3.80
N ASP A 90 13.88 -2.51 -2.68
CA ASP A 90 15.23 -2.73 -2.19
C ASP A 90 15.29 -4.00 -1.34
N PRO A 91 16.32 -4.85 -1.54
CA PRO A 91 16.47 -6.09 -0.80
C PRO A 91 16.69 -5.82 0.69
N GLY A 92 16.05 -6.62 1.55
CA GLY A 92 16.19 -6.49 3.01
C GLY A 92 15.28 -5.46 3.65
N MET A 93 14.61 -4.60 2.88
CA MET A 93 13.75 -3.54 3.43
C MET A 93 12.59 -4.07 4.28
N ALA A 94 12.03 -5.23 3.94
CA ALA A 94 10.99 -5.83 4.76
C ALA A 94 11.46 -6.10 6.19
N GLY A 95 12.70 -6.59 6.34
CA GLY A 95 13.32 -6.87 7.64
C GLY A 95 13.62 -5.60 8.42
N GLU A 96 14.21 -4.59 7.77
CA GLU A 96 14.51 -3.30 8.43
C GLU A 96 13.24 -2.60 8.93
N ILE A 97 12.16 -2.60 8.13
CA ILE A 97 10.87 -2.05 8.54
C ILE A 97 10.29 -2.85 9.72
N ALA A 98 10.39 -4.18 9.69
CA ALA A 98 9.94 -5.02 10.80
C ALA A 98 10.71 -4.73 12.10
N MET A 99 12.03 -4.55 12.02
CA MET A 99 12.87 -4.16 13.16
C MET A 99 12.51 -2.78 13.69
N ARG A 100 12.28 -1.80 12.80
CA ARG A 100 11.85 -0.45 13.18
C ARG A 100 10.49 -0.44 13.87
N LEU A 101 9.62 -1.37 13.51
CA LEU A 101 8.31 -1.57 14.13
C LEU A 101 8.38 -2.36 15.44
N GLY A 102 9.53 -2.96 15.78
CA GLY A 102 9.72 -3.76 17.00
C GLY A 102 8.92 -5.06 17.00
N VAL A 103 8.69 -5.64 15.82
CA VAL A 103 7.82 -6.82 15.66
C VAL A 103 8.57 -8.11 15.35
N ILE A 104 9.91 -8.06 15.28
CA ILE A 104 10.83 -9.18 15.06
C ILE A 104 11.99 -9.12 16.05
#